data_AF-A0A136KFH4-F1
#
_entry.id   AF-A0A136KFH4-F1
#
_cell.length_a   1.000
_cell.length_b   1.000
_cell.length_c   1.000
_cell.angle_alpha   90.00
_cell.angle_beta   90.00
_cell.angle_gamma   90.00
#
_symmetry.space_group_name_H-M   'P 1'
#
loop_
_entity.id
_entity.type
_entity.pdbx_description
1 polymer ?
#
loop_
_entity_poly.entity_id
_entity_poly.type
_entity_poly.pdbx_seq_one_letter_code
_entity_poly.pdbx_strand_id
1 'polypeptide(L)'
;MLGTAVCDYLSDAFPAVFGIDFTAKMEDDLDAIAEGKEDMVQLLRTFYQPVEKTLEAEFKDKKYIDIEEKSDEKCEECGAPMSIRYSKFGKFYACTRYPDCKGKKQFHEKIQIPCPKCGGDIYVRLTKKKTPFLRL
;
A
#
# COMPACT_ATOMS: atom_id res chain seq x y z
N MET A 1 0.14 5.97 -5.05
CA MET A 1 0.53 4.60 -5.44
C MET A 1 0.34 3.62 -4.28
N LEU A 2 1.05 3.72 -3.14
CA LEU A 2 0.69 2.90 -1.96
C LEU A 2 -0.53 3.44 -1.21
N GLY A 3 -0.55 4.75 -0.93
CA GLY A 3 -1.68 5.38 -0.25
C GLY A 3 -3.00 5.16 -0.99
N THR A 4 -2.99 5.33 -2.32
CA THR A 4 -4.15 5.02 -3.18
C THR A 4 -4.57 3.56 -3.08
N ALA A 5 -3.65 2.60 -3.23
CA ALA A 5 -4.01 1.17 -3.14
C ALA A 5 -4.57 0.77 -1.76
N VAL A 6 -4.06 1.39 -0.68
CA VAL A 6 -4.60 1.19 0.66
C VAL A 6 -5.99 1.83 0.78
N CYS A 7 -6.17 3.06 0.29
CA CYS A 7 -7.48 3.72 0.29
C CYS A 7 -8.50 2.95 -0.54
N ASP A 8 -8.13 2.45 -1.72
CA ASP A 8 -8.99 1.65 -2.60
C ASP A 8 -9.40 0.36 -1.88
N TYR A 9 -8.44 -0.38 -1.32
CA TYR A 9 -8.73 -1.59 -0.53
C TYR A 9 -9.65 -1.31 0.66
N LEU A 10 -9.38 -0.26 1.45
CA LEU A 10 -10.21 0.07 2.61
C LEU A 10 -11.62 0.52 2.21
N SER A 11 -11.75 1.24 1.10
CA SER A 11 -13.05 1.69 0.58
C SER A 11 -13.88 0.53 0.06
N ASP A 12 -13.24 -0.44 -0.62
CA ASP A 12 -13.90 -1.64 -1.15
C ASP A 12 -14.28 -2.62 -0.03
N ALA A 13 -13.37 -2.85 0.93
CA ALA A 13 -13.58 -3.79 2.02
C ALA A 13 -14.55 -3.25 3.09
N PHE A 14 -14.56 -1.94 3.33
CA PHE A 14 -15.33 -1.31 4.41
C PHE A 14 -16.17 -0.11 3.92
N PRO A 15 -17.10 -0.32 2.96
CA PRO A 15 -17.86 0.78 2.36
C PRO A 15 -18.73 1.54 3.38
N ALA A 16 -19.20 0.85 4.41
CA ALA A 16 -20.02 1.45 5.47
C ALA A 16 -19.25 2.42 6.39
N VAL A 17 -17.91 2.36 6.40
CA VAL A 17 -17.05 3.19 7.28
C VAL A 17 -16.24 4.22 6.48
N PHE A 18 -15.81 3.86 5.27
CA PHE A 18 -14.98 4.75 4.43
C PHE A 18 -15.78 5.48 3.34
N GLY A 19 -17.10 5.31 3.31
CA GLY A 19 -17.98 6.13 2.48
C GLY A 19 -18.02 7.59 2.94
N ILE A 20 -18.17 8.52 2.00
CA ILE A 20 -18.24 9.96 2.29
C ILE A 20 -19.42 10.27 3.24
N ASP A 21 -20.54 9.57 3.05
CA ASP A 21 -21.76 9.74 3.86
C ASP A 21 -21.57 9.29 5.31
N PHE A 22 -20.62 8.38 5.58
CA PHE A 22 -20.36 7.90 6.94
C PHE A 22 -19.78 9.01 7.82
N THR A 23 -18.81 9.78 7.29
CA THR A 23 -18.17 10.83 8.07
C THR A 23 -19.17 11.93 8.45
N ALA A 24 -20.04 12.31 7.52
CA ALA A 24 -21.10 13.28 7.79
C ALA A 24 -22.06 12.79 8.89
N LYS A 25 -22.51 11.53 8.77
CA LYS A 25 -23.43 10.93 9.75
C LYS A 25 -22.79 10.78 11.14
N MET A 26 -21.53 10.38 11.23
CA MET A 26 -20.87 10.20 12.52
C MET A 26 -20.76 11.53 13.29
N GLU A 27 -20.48 12.65 12.61
CA GLU A 27 -20.46 13.96 13.27
C GLU A 27 -21.86 14.35 13.77
N ASP A 28 -22.91 14.16 12.97
CA ASP A 28 -24.30 14.40 13.38
C ASP A 28 -24.69 13.55 14.61
N ASP A 29 -24.30 12.27 14.61
CA ASP A 29 -24.58 11.35 15.70
C ASP A 29 -23.79 11.74 17.00
N LEU A 30 -22.56 12.25 16.86
CA LEU A 30 -21.76 12.77 17.99
C LEU A 30 -22.36 14.05 18.57
N ASP A 31 -22.88 14.95 17.73
CA ASP A 31 -23.60 16.13 18.16
C ASP A 31 -24.90 15.75 18.89
N ALA A 32 -25.62 14.73 18.43
CA ALA A 32 -26.81 14.22 19.11
C ALA A 32 -26.50 13.68 20.51
N ILE A 33 -25.34 13.04 20.72
CA ILE A 33 -24.87 12.64 22.05
C ILE A 33 -24.59 13.87 22.92
N ALA A 34 -23.91 14.89 22.38
CA ALA A 34 -23.59 16.12 23.12
C ALA A 34 -24.86 16.85 23.59
N GLU A 35 -25.92 16.79 22.79
CA GLU A 35 -27.24 17.34 23.12
C GLU A 35 -28.11 16.42 24.00
N GLY A 36 -27.63 15.21 24.33
CA GLY A 36 -28.34 14.23 25.14
C GLY A 36 -29.52 13.56 24.43
N LYS A 37 -29.56 13.61 23.09
CA LYS A 37 -30.61 13.03 22.25
C LYS A 37 -30.35 11.56 21.91
N GLU A 38 -29.12 11.09 22.07
CA GLU A 38 -28.71 9.73 21.74
C GLU A 38 -27.80 9.12 22.81
N ASP A 39 -27.87 7.80 22.97
CA ASP A 39 -27.05 7.06 23.92
C ASP A 39 -25.72 6.64 23.29
N MET A 40 -24.61 7.05 23.91
CA MET A 40 -23.25 6.76 23.43
C MET A 40 -22.98 5.25 23.32
N VAL A 41 -23.48 4.44 24.27
CA VAL A 41 -23.23 2.99 24.27
C VAL A 41 -23.96 2.32 23.11
N GLN A 42 -25.19 2.77 22.84
CA GLN A 42 -26.00 2.30 21.73
C GLN A 42 -25.38 2.67 20.38
N LEU A 43 -24.86 3.90 20.25
CA LEU A 43 -24.11 4.32 19.06
C LEU A 43 -22.88 3.45 18.83
N LEU A 44 -22.04 3.27 19.85
CA LEU A 44 -20.82 2.47 19.76
C LEU A 44 -21.12 1.02 19.35
N ARG A 45 -22.18 0.42 19.89
CA ARG A 45 -22.61 -0.92 19.50
C ARG A 45 -23.06 -0.99 18.05
N THR A 46 -23.86 -0.01 17.64
CA THR A 46 -24.40 0.08 16.26
C THR A 46 -23.28 0.26 15.25
N PHE A 47 -22.25 1.04 15.60
CA PHE A 47 -21.06 1.22 14.78
C PHE A 47 -20.16 -0.03 14.76
N TYR A 48 -19.85 -0.61 15.92
CA TYR A 48 -18.82 -1.63 16.02
C TYR A 48 -19.26 -2.99 15.46
N GLN A 49 -20.53 -3.37 15.62
CA GLN A 49 -21.02 -4.69 15.19
C GLN A 49 -20.85 -4.98 13.68
N PRO A 50 -21.20 -4.06 12.76
CA PRO A 50 -20.92 -4.26 11.33
C PRO A 50 -19.42 -4.35 11.03
N VAL A 51 -18.62 -3.51 11.67
CA VAL A 51 -17.16 -3.46 11.45
C VAL A 51 -16.49 -4.75 11.88
N GLU A 52 -16.84 -5.28 13.05
CA GLU A 52 -16.32 -6.55 13.56
C GLU A 52 -16.63 -7.71 12.59
N LYS A 53 -17.87 -7.79 12.08
CA LYS A 53 -18.26 -8.82 11.11
C LYS A 53 -17.46 -8.73 9.80
N THR A 54 -17.29 -7.52 9.28
CA THR A 54 -16.52 -7.30 8.05
C THR A 54 -15.03 -7.59 8.28
N LEU A 55 -14.47 -7.17 9.42
CA LEU A 55 -13.10 -7.51 9.80
C LEU A 55 -12.89 -9.02 9.85
N GLU A 56 -13.77 -9.76 10.52
CA GLU A 56 -13.67 -11.22 10.59
C GLU A 56 -13.72 -11.91 9.22
N ALA A 57 -14.48 -11.35 8.27
CA ALA A 57 -14.54 -11.85 6.91
C ALA A 57 -13.23 -11.58 6.15
N GLU A 58 -12.73 -10.34 6.19
CA GLU A 58 -11.50 -9.93 5.51
C GLU A 58 -10.25 -10.61 6.08
N PHE A 59 -10.18 -10.80 7.40
CA PHE A 59 -9.05 -11.49 8.04
C PHE A 59 -8.92 -12.96 7.63
N LYS A 60 -10.01 -13.63 7.25
CA LYS A 60 -9.99 -15.03 6.81
C LYS A 60 -9.39 -15.18 5.40
N ASP A 61 -9.54 -14.17 4.55
CA ASP A 61 -9.10 -14.22 3.16
C ASP A 61 -7.57 -14.02 3.02
N LYS A 62 -6.88 -13.49 4.06
CA LYS A 62 -5.42 -13.26 4.13
C LYS A 62 -4.83 -12.69 2.82
N LYS A 63 -5.59 -11.85 2.12
CA LYS A 63 -5.12 -11.19 0.90
C LYS A 63 -4.18 -10.06 1.31
N TYR A 64 -2.92 -10.20 0.93
CA TYR A 64 -1.97 -9.10 1.03
C TYR A 64 -2.20 -8.15 -0.13
N ILE A 65 -2.21 -6.84 0.15
CA ILE A 65 -2.18 -5.81 -0.90
C ILE A 65 -0.79 -5.89 -1.55
N ASP A 66 -0.66 -6.68 -2.60
CA ASP A 66 0.56 -6.81 -3.38
C ASP A 66 0.43 -5.98 -4.65
N ILE A 67 1.06 -4.81 -4.64
CA ILE A 67 1.14 -3.95 -5.82
C ILE A 67 2.32 -4.46 -6.64
N GLU A 68 2.02 -5.23 -7.67
CA GLU A 68 3.04 -5.82 -8.55
C GLU A 68 3.15 -5.01 -9.85
N GLU A 69 4.31 -4.37 -10.07
CA GLU A 69 4.65 -3.76 -11.35
C GLU A 69 5.60 -4.69 -12.13
N LYS A 70 5.37 -4.86 -13.43
CA LYS A 70 6.25 -5.67 -14.29
C LYS A 70 7.62 -5.02 -14.42
N SER A 71 8.66 -5.85 -14.48
CA SER A 71 10.05 -5.42 -14.72
C SER A 71 10.73 -6.37 -15.70
N ASP A 72 11.72 -5.84 -16.41
CA ASP A 72 12.58 -6.59 -17.33
C ASP A 72 13.80 -7.23 -16.62
N GLU A 73 13.96 -6.99 -15.32
CA GLU A 73 15.05 -7.55 -14.52
C GLU A 73 14.89 -9.07 -14.32
N LYS A 74 16.02 -9.79 -14.33
CA LYS A 74 16.07 -11.23 -14.06
C LYS A 74 16.59 -11.52 -12.67
N CYS A 75 16.05 -12.55 -12.04
CA CYS A 75 16.48 -13.01 -10.73
C CYS A 75 17.88 -13.62 -10.80
N GLU A 76 18.79 -13.17 -9.95
CA GLU A 76 20.17 -13.68 -9.89
C GLU A 76 20.26 -15.13 -9.37
N GLU A 77 19.25 -15.59 -8.64
CA GLU A 77 19.22 -16.96 -8.07
C GLU A 77 18.67 -18.01 -9.04
N CYS A 78 17.68 -17.67 -9.87
CA CYS A 78 16.98 -18.65 -10.70
C CYS A 78 16.77 -18.23 -12.17
N GLY A 79 17.16 -17.02 -12.55
CA GLY A 79 17.05 -16.50 -13.92
C GLY A 79 15.62 -16.13 -14.36
N ALA A 80 14.60 -16.40 -13.54
CA ALA A 80 13.22 -16.04 -13.84
C ALA A 80 13.01 -14.51 -13.79
N PRO A 81 11.96 -13.97 -14.45
CA PRO A 81 11.64 -12.55 -14.37
C PRO A 81 11.39 -12.10 -12.93
N MET A 82 11.75 -10.85 -12.64
CA MET A 82 11.42 -10.19 -11.38
C MET A 82 10.29 -9.18 -11.59
N SER A 83 9.51 -8.96 -10.55
CA SER A 83 8.48 -7.93 -10.47
C SER A 83 8.86 -6.90 -9.42
N ILE A 84 8.47 -5.64 -9.60
CA ILE A 84 8.64 -4.61 -8.56
C ILE A 84 7.47 -4.73 -7.58
N ARG A 85 7.79 -4.93 -6.31
CA ARG A 85 6.82 -4.98 -5.21
C ARG A 85 7.10 -3.87 -4.20
N TYR A 86 6.11 -3.60 -3.37
CA TYR A 86 6.16 -2.54 -2.36
C TYR A 86 6.34 -3.12 -0.96
N SER A 87 7.25 -2.53 -0.18
CA SER A 87 7.42 -2.82 1.23
C SER A 87 7.31 -1.53 2.05
N LYS A 88 7.30 -1.64 3.38
CA LYS A 88 7.43 -0.49 4.29
C LYS A 88 8.67 0.40 4.03
N PHE A 89 9.69 -0.15 3.37
CA PHE A 89 10.93 0.55 3.02
C PHE A 89 10.95 1.08 1.59
N GLY A 90 9.88 0.90 0.82
CA GLY A 90 9.76 1.30 -0.57
C GLY A 90 9.78 0.12 -1.56
N LYS A 91 9.98 0.46 -2.84
CA LYS A 91 10.01 -0.49 -3.96
C LYS A 91 11.22 -1.42 -3.88
N PHE A 92 11.03 -2.67 -4.29
CA PHE A 92 12.10 -3.65 -4.45
C PHE A 92 11.74 -4.65 -5.55
N TYR A 93 12.74 -5.28 -6.17
CA TYR A 93 12.51 -6.37 -7.10
C TYR A 93 12.33 -7.68 -6.31
N ALA A 94 11.27 -8.41 -6.60
CA ALA A 94 10.97 -9.75 -6.07
C ALA A 94 10.92 -10.76 -7.22
N CYS A 95 11.42 -11.98 -7.00
CA CYS A 95 11.27 -13.05 -7.98
C CYS A 95 9.79 -13.44 -8.15
N THR A 96 9.32 -13.55 -9.40
CA THR A 96 7.94 -13.97 -9.72
C THR A 96 7.64 -15.41 -9.30
N ARG A 97 8.66 -16.24 -9.07
CA ARG A 97 8.55 -17.62 -8.58
C ARG A 97 8.45 -17.75 -7.06
N TYR A 98 8.22 -16.66 -6.32
CA TYR A 98 7.98 -16.78 -4.88
C TYR A 98 6.70 -17.62 -4.62
N PRO A 99 6.68 -18.58 -3.67
CA PRO A 99 7.64 -18.82 -2.58
C PRO A 99 8.83 -19.74 -2.91
N ASP A 100 8.87 -20.35 -4.10
CA ASP A 100 9.91 -21.33 -4.49
C ASP A 100 11.29 -20.69 -4.67
N CYS A 101 11.34 -19.40 -5.03
CA CYS A 101 12.57 -18.60 -5.07
C CYS A 101 12.37 -17.33 -4.23
N LYS A 102 13.31 -17.08 -3.29
CA LYS A 102 13.27 -15.94 -2.37
C LYS A 102 14.17 -14.78 -2.80
N GLY A 103 14.67 -14.81 -4.04
CA GLY A 103 15.51 -13.78 -4.61
C GLY A 103 14.87 -12.39 -4.55
N LYS A 104 15.60 -11.43 -3.98
CA LYS A 104 15.20 -10.03 -3.82
C LYS A 104 16.37 -9.14 -4.23
N LYS A 105 16.07 -8.04 -4.91
CA LYS A 105 17.07 -7.05 -5.32
C LYS A 105 16.56 -5.64 -5.01
N GLN A 106 17.47 -4.75 -4.61
CA GLN A 106 17.12 -3.37 -4.32
C GLN A 106 16.67 -2.67 -5.60
N PHE A 107 15.55 -1.96 -5.55
CA PHE A 107 15.09 -1.13 -6.66
C PHE A 107 15.86 0.19 -6.67
N HIS A 108 16.47 0.49 -7.82
CA HIS A 108 17.03 1.80 -8.11
C HIS A 108 16.36 2.33 -9.36
N GLU A 109 15.74 3.50 -9.26
CA GLU A 109 15.05 4.11 -10.38
C GLU A 109 16.07 4.54 -11.43
N LYS A 110 16.03 3.92 -12.61
CA LYS A 110 16.88 4.25 -13.75
C LYS A 110 16.25 5.42 -14.50
N ILE A 111 17.01 6.49 -14.72
CA ILE A 111 16.55 7.58 -15.59
C ILE A 111 16.77 7.16 -17.06
N GLN A 112 15.84 7.56 -17.93
CA GLN A 112 15.90 7.27 -19.38
C GLN A 112 16.93 8.13 -20.13
N ILE A 113 17.74 8.90 -19.41
CA ILE A 113 18.78 9.76 -19.98
C ILE A 113 20.12 9.06 -19.75
N PRO A 114 20.84 8.65 -20.81
CA PRO A 114 22.16 8.07 -20.68
C PRO A 114 23.15 9.12 -20.17
N CYS A 115 24.20 8.67 -19.49
CA CYS A 115 25.21 9.56 -18.95
C CYS A 115 25.87 10.40 -20.05
N PRO A 116 25.85 11.73 -19.98
CA PRO A 116 26.44 12.59 -21.02
C PRO A 116 27.97 12.47 -21.11
N LYS A 117 28.63 11.82 -20.15
CA LYS A 117 30.09 11.60 -20.16
C LYS A 117 30.52 10.26 -20.76
N CYS A 118 29.72 9.21 -20.57
CA CYS A 118 30.13 7.85 -20.92
C CYS A 118 29.02 7.00 -21.57
N GLY A 119 27.81 7.52 -21.71
CA GLY A 119 26.66 6.79 -22.26
C GLY A 119 26.06 5.72 -21.33
N GLY A 120 26.62 5.51 -20.13
CA GLY A 120 26.14 4.52 -19.17
C GLY A 120 24.80 4.88 -18.52
N ASP A 121 24.20 3.91 -17.84
CA ASP A 121 22.94 4.07 -17.12
C ASP A 121 23.11 4.95 -15.88
N ILE A 122 22.09 5.76 -15.57
CA ILE A 122 22.07 6.60 -14.36
C ILE A 122 20.91 6.17 -13.47
N TYR A 123 21.19 6.06 -12.18
CA TYR A 123 20.23 5.66 -11.16
C TYR A 123 19.99 6.75 -10.12
N VAL A 124 18.74 6.93 -9.70
CA VAL A 124 18.38 7.80 -8.58
C VAL A 124 18.64 7.07 -7.26
N ARG A 125 19.37 7.74 -6.37
CA ARG A 125 19.57 7.30 -4.98
C ARG A 125 19.11 8.38 -4.02
N LEU A 126 18.78 7.97 -2.79
CA LEU A 126 18.39 8.86 -1.72
C LEU A 126 19.54 8.98 -0.71
N THR A 127 19.81 10.19 -0.23
CA THR A 127 20.72 10.41 0.90
C THR A 127 20.11 9.92 2.22
N LYS A 128 20.87 9.92 3.32
CA LYS A 128 20.33 9.63 4.68
C LYS A 128 19.17 10.57 5.06
N LYS A 129 19.14 11.79 4.49
CA LYS A 129 18.08 12.78 4.69
C LYS A 129 16.95 12.67 3.64
N LYS A 130 16.90 11.58 2.86
CA LYS A 130 15.95 11.33 1.77
C LYS A 130 15.97 12.34 0.62
N THR A 131 17.07 13.07 0.43
CA THR A 131 17.26 13.95 -0.74
C THR A 131 17.70 13.10 -1.94
N PRO A 132 17.06 13.24 -3.12
CA PRO A 132 17.48 12.51 -4.32
C PRO A 132 18.80 13.02 -4.88
N PHE A 133 19.65 12.11 -5.34
CA PHE A 133 20.87 12.40 -6.08
C PHE A 133 21.12 11.33 -7.15
N LEU A 134 21.78 11.72 -8.24
CA LEU A 134 22.10 10.83 -9.36
C LEU A 134 23.41 10.08 -9.09
N ARG A 135 23.41 8.79 -9.36
CA ARG A 135 24.61 7.94 -9.34
C ARG A 135 24.77 7.27 -10.70
N LEU A 136 25.97 7.41 -11.25
CA LEU A 136 26.45 6.70 -12.45
C LEU A 136 26.69 5.22 -12.13
#